data_AF-A0A9X5XEL5-F1
#
_entry.id   AF-A0A9X5XEL5-F1
#
_cell.length_a   1.000
_cell.length_b   1.000
_cell.length_c   1.000
_cell.angle_alpha   90.00
_cell.angle_beta   90.00
_cell.angle_gamma   90.00
#
_symmetry.space_group_name_H-M   'P 1'
#
loop_
_entity.id
_entity.type
_entity.pdbx_description
1 polymer ?
#
loop_
_entity_poly.entity_id
_entity_poly.type
_entity_poly.pdbx_seq_one_letter_code
_entity_poly.pdbx_strand_id
1 'polypeptide(L)'
;ALPDAAVSALWTGASNSPGRTDGRDWLRLIADVCRERLREAAPAYTPVVAPARTELADTVLREVRETAPAVADKAASPHWHPVPATDVMDALEHVVTRIDPDLGFRLFLRVLITLSVPLTQEQYDRYRAIGERFGYGEYHVSDVEHLIEAG
;
A
#
# COMPACT_ATOMS: atom_id res chain seq x y z
N ALA A 1 6.28 11.06 -10.39
CA ALA A 1 5.08 11.31 -9.57
C ALA A 1 3.95 10.45 -10.09
N LEU A 2 3.11 9.90 -9.22
CA LEU A 2 1.96 9.09 -9.65
C LEU A 2 0.89 9.96 -10.32
N PRO A 3 0.19 9.46 -11.36
CA PRO A 3 -1.02 10.09 -11.88
C PRO A 3 -2.12 10.12 -10.82
N ASP A 4 -3.07 11.07 -10.93
CA ASP A 4 -4.19 11.21 -9.97
C ASP A 4 -5.02 9.94 -9.88
N ALA A 5 -5.37 9.34 -11.01
CA ALA A 5 -6.11 8.08 -11.05
C ALA A 5 -5.42 6.95 -10.25
N ALA A 6 -4.09 6.85 -10.31
CA ALA A 6 -3.34 5.85 -9.54
C ALA A 6 -3.38 6.14 -8.04
N VAL A 7 -3.32 7.42 -7.64
CA VAL A 7 -3.45 7.82 -6.23
C VAL A 7 -4.85 7.51 -5.71
N SER A 8 -5.90 7.83 -6.47
CA SER A 8 -7.28 7.56 -6.08
C SER A 8 -7.58 6.05 -6.04
N ALA A 9 -7.01 5.25 -6.95
CA ALA A 9 -7.11 3.80 -6.94
C ALA A 9 -6.45 3.18 -5.69
N LEU A 10 -5.21 3.57 -5.39
CA LEU A 10 -4.50 3.13 -4.17
C LEU A 10 -5.20 3.57 -2.90
N TRP A 11 -5.68 4.81 -2.86
CA TRP A 11 -6.45 5.33 -1.73
C TRP A 11 -7.67 4.45 -1.47
N THR A 12 -8.41 4.09 -2.52
CA THR A 12 -9.58 3.23 -2.41
C THR A 12 -9.22 1.80 -2.01
N GLY A 13 -8.20 1.22 -2.65
CA GLY A 13 -7.76 -0.15 -2.43
C GLY A 13 -7.11 -0.39 -1.06
N ALA A 14 -6.51 0.64 -0.44
CA ALA A 14 -5.84 0.50 0.84
C ALA A 14 -6.65 1.02 2.04
N SER A 15 -7.65 1.88 1.82
CA SER A 15 -8.30 2.57 2.95
C SER A 15 -9.49 1.82 3.58
N ASN A 16 -9.95 0.69 3.03
CA ASN A 16 -11.14 -0.09 3.44
C ASN A 16 -12.49 0.70 3.47
N SER A 17 -12.45 2.03 3.58
CA SER A 17 -13.56 2.96 3.39
C SER A 17 -12.98 4.34 3.01
N PRO A 18 -12.64 4.57 1.73
CA PRO A 18 -12.33 5.92 1.30
C PRO A 18 -13.60 6.75 1.50
N GLY A 19 -13.53 7.77 2.36
CA GLY A 19 -14.64 8.73 2.50
C GLY A 19 -14.92 9.47 1.19
N ARG A 20 -15.73 10.54 1.26
CA ARG A 20 -16.07 11.37 0.09
C ARG A 20 -14.91 12.23 -0.47
N THR A 21 -13.71 12.13 0.08
CA THR A 21 -12.58 13.01 -0.25
C THR A 21 -11.60 12.28 -1.15
N ASP A 22 -11.17 12.96 -2.22
CA ASP A 22 -10.08 12.47 -3.08
C ASP A 22 -8.81 12.23 -2.25
N GLY A 23 -8.16 11.10 -2.49
CA GLY A 23 -7.00 10.68 -1.71
C GLY A 23 -5.83 11.65 -1.79
N ARG A 24 -5.61 12.28 -2.96
CA ARG A 24 -4.52 13.24 -3.11
C ARG A 24 -4.80 14.51 -2.33
N ASP A 25 -6.02 15.02 -2.40
CA ASP A 25 -6.40 16.24 -1.68
C ASP A 25 -6.37 16.02 -0.17
N TRP A 26 -6.78 14.84 0.29
CA TRP A 26 -6.64 14.46 1.70
C TRP A 26 -5.18 14.38 2.16
N LEU A 27 -4.30 13.74 1.38
CA LEU A 27 -2.87 13.66 1.70
C LEU A 27 -2.19 15.04 1.71
N ARG A 28 -2.60 15.93 0.79
CA ARG A 28 -2.14 17.34 0.80
C ARG A 28 -2.57 18.06 2.08
N LEU A 29 -3.83 17.91 2.47
CA LEU A 29 -4.35 18.50 3.71
C LEU A 29 -3.58 18.02 4.95
N ILE A 30 -3.32 16.71 5.06
CA ILE A 30 -2.49 16.17 6.15
C ILE A 30 -1.10 16.81 6.12
N ALA A 31 -0.46 16.87 4.95
CA ALA A 31 0.87 17.45 4.81
C ALA A 31 0.90 18.95 5.14
N ASP A 32 -0.16 19.70 4.83
CA ASP A 32 -0.30 21.11 5.20
C ASP A 32 -0.43 21.27 6.73
N VAL A 33 -1.30 20.50 7.37
CA VAL A 33 -1.49 20.53 8.84
C VAL A 33 -0.22 20.14 9.57
N CYS A 34 0.48 19.10 9.13
CA CYS A 34 1.76 18.69 9.72
C CYS A 34 2.83 19.77 9.55
N ARG A 35 2.92 20.40 8.37
CA ARG A 35 3.88 21.50 8.14
C ARG A 35 3.60 22.69 9.04
N GLU A 36 2.34 23.08 9.20
CA GLU A 36 1.97 24.17 10.10
C GLU A 36 2.37 23.85 11.54
N ARG A 37 2.04 22.64 12.02
CA ARG A 37 2.42 22.23 13.36
C ARG A 37 3.93 22.18 13.58
N LEU A 38 4.70 21.77 12.57
CA LEU A 38 6.16 21.77 12.63
C LEU A 38 6.75 23.18 12.67
N ARG A 39 6.16 24.16 11.99
CA ARG A 39 6.61 25.56 12.08
C ARG A 39 6.50 26.09 13.50
N GLU A 40 5.45 25.73 14.22
CA GLU A 40 5.26 26.13 15.61
C GLU A 40 6.15 25.34 16.57
N ALA A 41 6.15 24.00 16.47
CA ALA A 41 6.75 23.13 17.46
C ALA A 41 8.26 22.93 17.26
N ALA A 42 8.75 23.04 16.02
CA ALA A 42 10.14 22.78 15.65
C ALA A 42 10.56 23.62 14.43
N PRO A 43 10.65 24.96 14.55
CA PRO A 43 10.87 25.86 13.41
C PRO A 43 12.19 25.63 12.65
N ALA A 44 13.19 25.03 13.30
CA ALA A 44 14.47 24.69 12.66
C ALA A 44 14.46 23.31 11.98
N TYR A 45 13.42 22.50 12.18
CA TYR A 45 13.31 21.17 11.59
C TYR A 45 12.90 21.28 10.12
N THR A 46 13.74 20.73 9.24
CA THR A 46 13.41 20.57 7.82
C THR A 46 13.13 19.10 7.56
N PRO A 47 11.91 18.72 7.14
CA PRO A 47 11.61 17.34 6.78
C PRO A 47 12.53 16.86 5.65
N VAL A 48 13.22 15.75 5.89
CA VAL A 48 14.04 15.08 4.87
C VAL A 48 13.27 13.87 4.36
N VAL A 49 13.10 13.77 3.04
CA VAL A 49 12.61 12.54 2.41
C VAL A 49 13.80 11.62 2.22
N ALA A 50 13.83 10.51 2.96
CA ALA A 50 14.86 9.50 2.78
C ALA A 50 14.76 8.90 1.37
N PRO A 51 15.90 8.53 0.75
CA PRO A 51 15.87 7.82 -0.53
C PRO A 51 15.17 6.46 -0.37
N ALA A 52 14.44 6.06 -1.41
CA ALA A 52 13.77 4.77 -1.45
C ALA A 52 14.78 3.62 -1.37
N ARG A 53 14.42 2.56 -0.64
CA ARG A 53 15.23 1.33 -0.54
C ARG A 53 14.89 0.41 -1.70
N THR A 54 15.69 0.46 -2.76
CA THR A 54 15.38 -0.22 -4.01
C THR A 54 15.80 -1.70 -4.04
N GLU A 55 16.53 -2.19 -3.03
CA GLU A 55 17.10 -3.54 -2.99
C GLU A 55 16.07 -4.68 -3.12
N LEU A 56 14.81 -4.38 -2.78
CA LEU A 56 13.70 -5.33 -2.76
C LEU A 56 12.68 -5.13 -3.87
N ALA A 57 12.91 -4.19 -4.80
CA ALA A 57 11.95 -3.84 -5.85
C ALA A 57 11.45 -5.07 -6.63
N ASP A 58 12.37 -5.90 -7.13
CA ASP A 58 12.01 -7.10 -7.91
C ASP A 58 11.26 -8.14 -7.07
N THR A 59 11.62 -8.25 -5.79
CA THR A 59 10.98 -9.21 -4.87
C THR A 59 9.53 -8.81 -4.60
N VAL A 60 9.30 -7.53 -4.30
CA VAL A 60 7.95 -7.00 -4.06
C VAL A 60 7.13 -7.04 -5.36
N LEU A 61 7.73 -6.65 -6.48
CA LEU A 61 7.05 -6.64 -7.78
C LEU A 61 6.59 -8.03 -8.20
N ARG A 62 7.39 -9.06 -7.91
CA ARG A 62 7.01 -10.46 -8.14
C ARG A 62 5.74 -10.82 -7.38
N GLU A 63 5.66 -10.54 -6.08
CA GLU A 63 4.47 -10.88 -5.27
C GLU A 63 3.21 -10.11 -5.73
N VAL A 64 3.35 -8.83 -6.11
CA VAL A 64 2.26 -8.04 -6.69
C VAL A 64 1.74 -8.71 -7.99
N ARG A 65 2.64 -9.09 -8.88
CA ARG A 65 2.28 -9.72 -10.16
C ARG A 65 1.72 -11.14 -10.02
N GLU A 66 2.26 -11.93 -9.09
CA GLU A 66 1.74 -13.27 -8.77
C GLU A 66 0.30 -13.19 -8.22
N THR A 67 -0.02 -12.13 -7.46
CA THR A 67 -1.35 -11.95 -6.86
C THR A 67 -2.36 -11.36 -7.85
N ALA A 68 -1.93 -10.56 -8.82
CA ALA A 68 -2.82 -9.81 -9.70
C ALA A 68 -3.90 -10.66 -10.42
N PRO A 69 -3.59 -11.86 -10.97
CA PRO A 69 -4.61 -12.71 -11.58
C PRO A 69 -5.68 -13.19 -10.61
N ALA A 70 -5.31 -13.48 -9.36
CA ALA A 70 -6.24 -14.01 -8.35
C ALA A 70 -7.27 -12.97 -7.87
N VAL A 71 -7.00 -11.69 -8.12
CA VAL A 71 -7.88 -10.58 -7.73
C VAL A 71 -8.55 -9.90 -8.90
N ALA A 72 -8.31 -10.32 -10.15
CA ALA A 72 -8.76 -9.63 -11.35
C ALA A 72 -10.28 -9.38 -11.42
N ASP A 73 -11.08 -10.31 -10.88
CA ASP A 73 -12.55 -10.21 -10.84
C ASP A 73 -13.08 -9.45 -9.61
N LYS A 74 -12.20 -8.94 -8.74
CA LYS A 74 -12.57 -8.21 -7.52
C LYS A 74 -12.61 -6.69 -7.78
N ALA A 75 -13.28 -5.98 -6.89
CA ALA A 75 -13.28 -4.53 -6.85
C ALA A 75 -13.13 -4.03 -5.41
N ALA A 76 -12.34 -2.98 -5.22
CA ALA A 76 -12.29 -2.24 -3.97
C ALA A 76 -13.50 -1.30 -3.87
N SER A 77 -14.04 -1.11 -2.66
CA SER A 77 -15.23 -0.28 -2.39
C SER A 77 -16.46 -0.63 -3.28
N PRO A 78 -16.88 -1.90 -3.34
CA PRO A 78 -17.90 -2.36 -4.29
C PRO A 78 -19.28 -1.71 -4.12
N HIS A 79 -19.58 -1.18 -2.94
CA HIS A 79 -20.90 -0.63 -2.60
C HIS A 79 -21.03 0.89 -2.78
N TRP A 80 -19.96 1.59 -3.17
CA TRP A 80 -19.98 3.04 -3.34
C TRP A 80 -19.40 3.44 -4.70
N HIS A 81 -18.07 3.36 -4.84
CA HIS A 81 -17.33 3.68 -6.04
C HIS A 81 -16.37 2.53 -6.32
N PRO A 82 -16.85 1.48 -7.02
CA PRO A 82 -16.04 0.31 -7.29
C PRO A 82 -14.82 0.71 -8.11
N VAL A 83 -13.65 0.39 -7.59
CA VAL A 83 -12.39 0.48 -8.33
C VAL A 83 -11.97 -0.94 -8.68
N PRO A 84 -11.81 -1.29 -9.96
CA PRO A 84 -11.30 -2.60 -10.37
C PRO A 84 -10.00 -2.92 -9.65
N ALA A 85 -9.87 -4.14 -9.14
CA ALA A 85 -8.64 -4.56 -8.47
C ALA A 85 -7.44 -4.50 -9.44
N THR A 86 -7.65 -4.70 -10.75
CA THR A 86 -6.63 -4.52 -11.79
C THR A 86 -6.00 -3.12 -11.73
N ASP A 87 -6.82 -2.07 -11.60
CA ASP A 87 -6.35 -0.68 -11.55
C ASP A 87 -5.55 -0.42 -10.26
N VAL A 88 -5.95 -1.06 -9.16
CA VAL A 88 -5.21 -1.01 -7.88
C VAL A 88 -3.85 -1.71 -8.01
N MET A 89 -3.82 -2.89 -8.63
CA MET A 89 -2.59 -3.67 -8.82
C MET A 89 -1.62 -2.97 -9.78
N ASP A 90 -2.11 -2.35 -10.85
CA ASP A 90 -1.31 -1.54 -11.78
C ASP A 90 -0.70 -0.31 -11.06
N ALA A 91 -1.49 0.34 -10.19
CA ALA A 91 -1.01 1.44 -9.39
C ALA A 91 0.06 0.99 -8.36
N LEU A 92 -0.10 -0.19 -7.76
CA LEU A 92 0.92 -0.79 -6.88
C LEU A 92 2.21 -1.09 -7.64
N GLU A 93 2.12 -1.68 -8.82
CA GLU A 93 3.29 -1.92 -9.68
C GLU A 93 4.02 -0.61 -10.00
N HIS A 94 3.28 0.47 -10.29
CA HIS A 94 3.89 1.78 -10.50
C HIS A 94 4.63 2.29 -9.26
N VAL A 95 4.03 2.16 -8.06
CA VAL A 95 4.67 2.57 -6.80
C VAL A 95 5.96 1.80 -6.58
N VAL A 96 5.93 0.47 -6.71
CA VAL A 96 7.10 -0.39 -6.48
C VAL A 96 8.22 -0.06 -7.47
N THR A 97 7.89 0.20 -8.74
CA THR A 97 8.88 0.40 -9.80
C THR A 97 9.43 1.82 -9.88
N ARG A 98 8.64 2.84 -9.51
CA ARG A 98 9.00 4.24 -9.76
C ARG A 98 9.09 5.12 -8.52
N ILE A 99 8.52 4.69 -7.39
CA ILE A 99 8.38 5.53 -6.20
C ILE A 99 9.19 4.94 -5.05
N ASP A 100 8.71 3.84 -4.47
CA ASP A 100 9.34 3.20 -3.32
C ASP A 100 8.79 1.77 -3.13
N PRO A 101 9.63 0.73 -3.24
CA PRO A 101 9.24 -0.65 -2.97
C PRO A 101 8.72 -0.89 -1.56
N ASP A 102 9.26 -0.20 -0.55
CA ASP A 102 8.80 -0.31 0.84
C ASP A 102 7.35 0.16 0.96
N LEU A 103 7.07 1.36 0.42
CA LEU A 103 5.71 1.90 0.39
C LEU A 103 4.78 0.99 -0.40
N GLY A 104 5.22 0.51 -1.56
CA GLY A 104 4.46 -0.40 -2.41
C GLY A 104 4.08 -1.68 -1.66
N PHE A 105 5.01 -2.27 -0.91
CA PHE A 105 4.75 -3.47 -0.12
C PHE A 105 3.76 -3.24 1.01
N ARG A 106 3.88 -2.13 1.77
CA ARG A 106 2.90 -1.79 2.83
C ARG A 106 1.50 -1.57 2.28
N LEU A 107 1.38 -0.90 1.13
CA LEU A 107 0.10 -0.71 0.46
C LEU A 107 -0.44 -2.04 -0.08
N PHE A 108 0.41 -2.91 -0.61
CA PHE A 108 0.03 -4.24 -1.07
C PHE A 108 -0.58 -5.09 0.06
N LEU A 109 0.07 -5.18 1.23
CA LEU A 109 -0.50 -5.88 2.40
C LEU A 109 -1.88 -5.35 2.77
N ARG A 110 -2.07 -4.04 2.69
CA ARG A 110 -3.36 -3.39 2.98
C ARG A 110 -4.43 -3.69 1.93
N VAL A 111 -4.04 -3.79 0.66
CA VAL A 111 -4.92 -4.20 -0.44
C VAL A 111 -5.37 -5.66 -0.28
N LEU A 112 -4.49 -6.56 0.17
CA LEU A 112 -4.86 -7.96 0.47
C LEU A 112 -6.00 -8.04 1.50
N ILE A 113 -5.94 -7.22 2.55
CA ILE A 113 -6.99 -7.12 3.58
C ILE A 113 -8.28 -6.58 2.96
N THR A 114 -8.18 -5.47 2.24
CA THR A 114 -9.35 -4.78 1.67
C THR A 114 -10.10 -5.64 0.64
N LEU A 115 -9.37 -6.46 -0.11
CA LEU A 115 -9.94 -7.37 -1.12
C LEU A 115 -10.23 -8.77 -0.56
N SER A 116 -9.99 -9.01 0.74
CA SER A 116 -10.09 -10.34 1.37
C SER A 116 -9.44 -11.42 0.52
N VAL A 117 -8.16 -11.24 0.19
CA VAL A 117 -7.41 -12.16 -0.67
C VAL A 117 -6.96 -13.33 0.18
N PRO A 118 -7.41 -14.57 -0.10
CA PRO A 118 -6.93 -15.74 0.62
C PRO A 118 -5.43 -15.95 0.37
N LEU A 119 -4.72 -16.36 1.41
CA LEU A 119 -3.28 -16.61 1.37
C LEU A 119 -2.97 -18.07 1.73
N THR A 120 -1.92 -18.60 1.12
CA THR A 120 -1.28 -19.81 1.62
C THR A 120 -0.28 -19.47 2.72
N GLN A 121 0.05 -20.45 3.57
CA GLN A 121 1.11 -20.28 4.56
C GLN A 121 2.44 -19.88 3.91
N GLU A 122 2.76 -20.45 2.74
CA GLU A 122 3.98 -20.13 2.01
C GLU A 122 4.02 -18.67 1.55
N GLN A 123 2.90 -18.13 1.05
CA GLN A 123 2.80 -16.70 0.70
C GLN A 123 3.00 -15.81 1.93
N TYR A 124 2.36 -16.15 3.05
CA TYR A 124 2.53 -15.41 4.31
C TYR A 124 3.99 -15.41 4.77
N ASP A 125 4.67 -16.56 4.73
CA ASP A 125 6.07 -16.68 5.12
C ASP A 125 6.99 -15.83 4.23
N ARG A 126 6.73 -15.77 2.91
CA ARG A 126 7.44 -14.87 2.00
C ARG A 126 7.21 -13.40 2.35
N TYR A 127 5.98 -13.01 2.66
CA TYR A 127 5.67 -11.63 3.07
C TYR A 127 6.37 -11.25 4.38
N ARG A 128 6.45 -12.18 5.33
CA ARG A 128 7.18 -12.00 6.58
C ARG A 128 8.67 -11.74 6.30
N ALA A 129 9.29 -12.55 5.44
CA ALA A 129 10.69 -12.39 5.05
C ALA A 129 10.96 -11.04 4.35
N ILE A 130 10.03 -10.54 3.53
CA ILE A 130 10.13 -9.20 2.93
C ILE A 130 10.07 -8.13 4.03
N GLY A 131 9.10 -8.23 4.94
CA GLY A 131 8.94 -7.29 6.06
C GLY A 131 10.18 -7.22 6.97
N GLU A 132 10.77 -8.37 7.29
CA GLU A 132 12.03 -8.45 8.06
C GLU A 132 13.18 -7.69 7.36
N ARG A 133 13.32 -7.85 6.04
CA ARG A 133 14.37 -7.17 5.27
C ARG A 133 14.14 -5.66 5.17
N PHE A 134 12.88 -5.21 5.15
CA PHE A 134 12.55 -3.79 5.30
C PHE A 134 12.72 -3.28 6.74
N GLY A 135 12.88 -4.17 7.72
CA GLY A 135 13.06 -3.82 9.13
C GLY A 135 11.75 -3.55 9.87
N TYR A 136 10.65 -4.16 9.42
CA TYR A 136 9.38 -4.07 10.12
C TYR A 136 9.43 -4.83 11.44
N GLY A 137 8.68 -4.33 12.43
CA GLY A 137 8.42 -5.07 13.66
C GLY A 137 7.60 -6.34 13.39
N GLU A 138 7.66 -7.28 14.32
CA GLU A 138 7.04 -8.62 14.21
C GLU A 138 5.53 -8.57 13.88
N TYR A 139 4.85 -7.49 14.24
CA TYR A 139 3.40 -7.34 14.08
C TYR A 139 2.95 -6.68 12.77
N HIS A 140 3.86 -6.17 11.93
CA HIS A 140 3.42 -5.43 10.74
C HIS A 140 2.81 -6.35 9.67
N VAL A 141 3.33 -7.57 9.54
CA VAL A 141 2.84 -8.55 8.57
C VAL A 141 1.73 -9.42 9.16
N SER A 142 1.63 -9.56 10.49
CA SER A 142 0.57 -10.35 11.13
C SER A 142 -0.84 -9.81 10.85
N ASP A 143 -0.96 -8.55 10.43
CA ASP A 143 -2.24 -7.97 9.99
C ASP A 143 -2.89 -8.74 8.84
N VAL A 144 -2.12 -9.49 8.02
CA VAL A 144 -2.65 -10.35 6.95
C VAL A 144 -2.75 -11.83 7.32
N GLU A 145 -2.34 -12.24 8.52
CA GLU A 145 -2.32 -13.65 8.94
C GLU A 145 -3.72 -14.28 8.96
N HIS A 146 -4.74 -13.50 9.29
CA HIS A 146 -6.13 -13.94 9.29
C HIS A 146 -6.67 -14.30 7.89
N LEU A 147 -5.92 -14.01 6.83
CA LEU A 147 -6.25 -14.37 5.45
C LEU A 147 -5.73 -15.77 5.06
N ILE A 148 -4.95 -16.42 5.91
CA ILE A 148 -4.44 -17.76 5.64
C ILE A 148 -5.61 -18.75 5.62
N GLU A 149 -5.78 -19.47 4.51
CA GLU A 149 -6.78 -20.54 4.44
C GLU A 149 -6.41 -21.66 5.41
N ALA A 150 -7.34 -22.01 6.30
CA ALA A 150 -7.22 -23.25 7.08
C ALA A 150 -7.37 -24.42 6.09
N GLY A 151 -6.27 -25.14 5.87
CA GLY A 151 -6.24 -26.33 5.01
C GLY A 151 -7.18 -27.44 5.46
#